data_AF-A0A1V0PVZ3-F1
#
_entry.id   AF-A0A1V0PVZ3-F1
#
_cell.length_a   1.000
_cell.length_b   1.000
_cell.length_c   1.000
_cell.angle_alpha   90.00
_cell.angle_beta   90.00
_cell.angle_gamma   90.00
#
_symmetry.space_group_name_H-M   'P 1'
#
loop_
_entity.id
_entity.type
_entity.pdbx_description
1 polymer ?
#
loop_
_entity_poly.entity_id
_entity_poly.type
_entity_poly.pdbx_seq_one_letter_code
_entity_poly.pdbx_strand_id
1 'polypeptide(L)' 'MQKPLIDKSNLPSRHATEGPARAPHRSFYYAMGLSEDEIHQPLVGVATCWNEAAPATPR' A
#
# COMPACT_ATOMS: atom_id res chain seq x y z
N MET A 1 4.36 -22.07 -4.53
CA MET A 1 3.95 -20.67 -4.30
C MET A 1 2.46 -20.59 -4.58
N GLN A 2 1.65 -20.27 -3.57
CA GLN A 2 0.21 -20.12 -3.78
C GLN A 2 -0.05 -18.89 -4.64
N LYS A 3 -0.99 -18.99 -5.59
CA LYS A 3 -1.37 -17.85 -6.43
C LYS A 3 -2.07 -16.83 -5.54
N PRO A 4 -1.64 -15.55 -5.50
CA PRO A 4 -2.33 -14.53 -4.73
C PRO A 4 -3.79 -14.46 -5.19
N LEU A 5 -4.71 -14.36 -4.22
CA LEU A 5 -6.16 -14.32 -4.44
C LEU A 5 -6.61 -13.19 -5.37
N ILE A 6 -5.79 -12.15 -5.52
CA ILE A 6 -6.08 -10.98 -6.34
C ILE A 6 -4.93 -10.73 -7.32
N ASP A 7 -5.27 -10.61 -8.60
CA ASP A 7 -4.33 -10.25 -9.66
C ASP A 7 -4.10 -8.72 -9.68
N LYS A 8 -2.84 -8.33 -9.52
CA LYS A 8 -2.40 -6.93 -9.52
C LYS A 8 -2.23 -6.31 -10.90
N SER A 9 -2.36 -7.07 -11.99
CA SER A 9 -2.12 -6.59 -13.35
C SER A 9 -2.89 -5.31 -13.69
N ASN A 10 -4.10 -5.14 -13.12
CA ASN A 10 -4.95 -3.96 -13.31
C ASN A 10 -4.90 -2.96 -12.14
N LEU A 11 -4.20 -3.25 -11.05
CA LEU A 11 -4.18 -2.40 -9.86
C LEU A 11 -3.04 -1.36 -9.91
N PRO A 12 -3.26 -0.10 -9.49
CA PRO A 12 -2.21 0.93 -9.48
C PRO A 12 -1.03 0.60 -8.55
N SER A 13 -1.29 -0.13 -7.45
CA SER A 13 -0.26 -0.53 -6.49
C SER A 13 0.89 -1.31 -7.14
N ARG A 14 0.65 -1.97 -8.29
CA ARG A 14 1.67 -2.73 -9.02
C ARG A 14 2.89 -1.90 -9.42
N HIS A 15 2.69 -0.60 -9.66
CA HIS A 15 3.76 0.29 -10.13
C HIS A 15 4.83 0.54 -9.05
N ALA A 16 4.50 0.30 -7.78
CA ALA A 16 5.39 0.50 -6.64
C ALA A 16 5.87 -0.82 -5.99
N THR A 17 5.12 -1.92 -6.14
CA THR A 17 5.42 -3.18 -5.44
C THR A 17 6.02 -4.25 -6.34
N GLU A 18 5.64 -4.31 -7.63
CA GLU A 18 5.94 -5.47 -8.48
C GLU A 18 7.22 -5.27 -9.32
N GLY A 19 8.00 -6.34 -9.45
CA GLY A 19 9.20 -6.40 -10.30
C GLY A 19 10.50 -5.94 -9.63
N PRO A 20 11.67 -6.33 -10.18
CA PRO A 20 12.97 -6.10 -9.57
C PRO A 20 13.35 -4.61 -9.52
N ALA A 21 12.97 -3.83 -10.53
CA ALA A 21 13.23 -2.39 -10.59
C ALA A 21 12.53 -1.59 -9.47
N ARG A 22 11.55 -2.19 -8.78
CA ARG A 22 10.83 -1.55 -7.66
C ARG A 22 11.38 -1.90 -6.29
N ALA A 23 12.54 -2.57 -6.21
CA ALA A 23 13.21 -2.86 -4.95
C ALA A 23 13.42 -1.62 -4.04
N PRO A 24 13.81 -0.43 -4.55
CA PRO A 24 13.90 0.79 -3.73
C PRO A 24 12.54 1.28 -3.22
N HIS A 25 11.45 1.02 -3.94
CA HIS A 25 10.11 1.36 -3.46
C HIS A 25 9.66 0.39 -2.37
N ARG A 26 9.97 -0.91 -2.51
CA ARG A 26 9.67 -1.92 -1.48
C ARG A 26 10.41 -1.71 -0.17
N SER A 27 11.63 -1.16 -0.18
CA SER A 27 12.34 -0.83 1.06
C SER A 27 11.58 0.16 1.95
N PHE A 28 10.81 1.09 1.38
CA PHE A 28 9.95 1.97 2.19
C PHE A 28 8.82 1.21 2.86
N TYR A 29 8.20 0.24 2.18
CA TYR A 29 7.16 -0.60 2.77
C TYR A 29 7.70 -1.50 3.88
N TYR A 30 8.90 -2.08 3.71
CA TYR A 30 9.56 -2.82 4.78
C TYR A 30 9.87 -1.94 5.99
N ALA A 31 10.32 -0.69 5.78
CA ALA A 31 10.57 0.26 6.87
C ALA A 31 9.30 0.66 7.63
N MET A 32 8.14 0.64 6.97
CA MET A 32 6.82 0.84 7.59
C MET A 32 6.28 -0.42 8.30
N GLY A 33 7.03 -1.54 8.28
CA GLY A 33 6.70 -2.78 8.97
C GLY A 33 5.87 -3.78 8.16
N LEU A 34 5.67 -3.55 6.86
CA LEU A 34 4.96 -4.51 6.01
C LEU A 34 5.87 -5.69 5.66
N SER A 35 5.32 -6.90 5.72
CA SER A 35 5.95 -8.12 5.21
C SER A 35 5.91 -8.21 3.68
N GLU A 36 6.71 -9.11 3.12
CA GLU A 36 6.68 -9.36 1.67
C GLU A 36 5.30 -9.83 1.20
N ASP A 37 4.64 -10.70 1.95
CA ASP A 37 3.30 -11.21 1.60
C ASP A 37 2.25 -10.10 1.61
N GLU A 38 2.31 -9.17 2.57
CA GLU A 38 1.40 -8.01 2.65
C GLU A 38 1.66 -7.00 1.53
N ILE A 39 2.92 -6.78 1.15
CA ILE A 39 3.28 -5.92 0.02
C ILE A 39 2.68 -6.47 -1.28
N HIS A 40 2.54 -7.80 -1.41
CA HIS A 40 1.90 -8.44 -2.57
C HIS A 40 0.36 -8.38 -2.55
N GLN A 41 -0.26 -7.81 -1.52
CA GLN A 41 -1.69 -7.52 -1.48
C GLN A 41 -2.03 -6.17 -2.15
N PRO A 42 -3.30 -5.92 -2.52
CA PRO A 42 -3.76 -4.60 -2.95
C PRO A 42 -3.56 -3.55 -1.84
N LEU A 43 -2.93 -2.42 -2.18
CA LEU A 43 -2.80 -1.28 -1.26
C LEU A 43 -4.04 -0.39 -1.37
N VAL A 44 -4.71 -0.13 -0.26
CA VAL A 44 -5.91 0.72 -0.18
C VAL A 44 -5.57 1.98 0.61
N GLY A 45 -5.61 3.13 -0.05
CA GLY A 45 -5.43 4.42 0.61
C GLY A 45 -6.70 4.84 1.33
N VAL A 46 -6.63 5.05 2.65
CA VAL A 46 -7.73 5.62 3.44
C VAL A 46 -7.44 7.10 3.66
N ALA A 47 -8.18 7.97 2.99
CA ALA A 47 -8.07 9.41 3.17
C ALA A 47 -9.05 9.87 4.25
N THR A 48 -8.52 10.46 5.33
CA THR A 48 -9.33 11.06 6.40
C THR A 48 -9.14 12.57 6.40
N CYS A 49 -10.23 13.31 6.58
CA CYS A 49 -10.21 14.77 6.66
C CYS A 49 -10.11 15.24 8.13
N TRP A 50 -9.25 14.62 8.92
CA TRP A 50 -9.04 15.03 10.32
C TRP A 50 -8.10 16.24 10.40
N ASN A 51 -8.49 17.23 11.19
CA ASN A 51 -7.76 18.49 11.37
C ASN A 51 -8.24 19.15 12.68
N GLU A 52 -7.31 19.64 13.51
CA GLU A 52 -7.64 20.27 14.79
C GLU A 52 -8.21 21.70 14.66
N ALA A 53 -8.04 22.35 13.50
CA ALA A 53 -8.40 23.75 13.29
C ALA A 53 -9.88 23.98 12.97
N ALA A 54 -10.70 22.94 12.78
CA ALA A 54 -12.11 23.08 12.46
C ALA A 54 -12.99 22.07 13.21
N PRO A 55 -14.14 22.50 13.80
CA PRO A 55 -14.99 21.65 14.64
C PRO A 55 -15.75 20.54 13.88
N ALA A 56 -15.75 20.57 12.54
CA ALA A 56 -16.48 19.61 11.71
C ALA A 56 -15.72 18.29 11.42
N THR A 57 -14.49 18.14 11.90
CA THR A 57 -13.76 16.87 11.73
C THR A 57 -14.24 15.86 12.77
N PRO A 58 -14.82 14.72 12.37
CA PRO A 58 -15.26 13.71 13.33
C PRO A 58 -14.06 13.17 14.10
N ARG A 59 -14.22 12.99 15.42
CA ARG A 59 -13.23 12.33 16.28
C ARG A 59 -13.12 10.86 15.91
#